data_AF-A0A6A4VV94-F1
#
_entry.id   AF-A0A6A4VV94-F1
#
_cell.length_a   1.000
_cell.length_b   1.000
_cell.length_c   1.000
_cell.angle_alpha   90.00
_cell.angle_beta   90.00
_cell.angle_gamma   90.00
#
_symmetry.space_group_name_H-M   'P 1'
#
loop_
_entity.id
_entity.type
_entity.pdbx_description
1 polymer ?
#
loop_
_entity_poly.entity_id
_entity_poly.type
_entity_poly.pdbx_seq_one_letter_code
_entity_poly.pdbx_strand_id
1 'polypeptide(L)'
;MNFSRIALQSARRLTTSAAVRSSPKDVHPGYLRLREQYAKFQVQDGVPVHLKGGPADRILASLTYLLCAVAVGTVSYTLFYKMAYPQKK
;
A
#
# COMPACT_ATOMS: atom_id res chain seq x y z
N MET A 1 -13.31 45.66 22.33
CA MET A 1 -12.36 44.52 22.29
C MET A 1 -12.98 43.38 23.09
N ASN A 2 -13.28 42.24 22.45
CA ASN A 2 -14.09 41.17 23.04
C ASN A 2 -13.21 40.13 23.77
N PHE A 3 -13.13 40.25 25.10
CA PHE A 3 -12.31 39.40 25.98
C PHE A 3 -12.83 37.96 26.16
N SER A 4 -14.05 37.67 25.73
CA SER A 4 -14.73 36.36 25.92
C SER A 4 -14.17 35.21 25.08
N ARG A 5 -13.35 35.48 24.05
CA ARG A 5 -12.75 34.43 23.21
C ARG A 5 -11.43 33.86 23.76
N ILE A 6 -10.77 34.57 24.69
CA ILE A 6 -9.49 34.14 25.28
C ILE A 6 -9.72 33.12 26.41
N ALA A 7 -10.80 33.26 27.18
CA ALA A 7 -11.09 32.37 28.31
C ALA A 7 -11.51 30.94 27.89
N LEU A 8 -12.00 30.73 26.67
CA LEU A 8 -12.40 29.40 26.17
C LEU A 8 -11.25 28.59 25.56
N GLN A 9 -10.07 29.19 25.32
CA GLN A 9 -8.90 28.48 24.80
C GLN A 9 -8.13 27.69 25.87
N SER A 10 -8.40 27.91 27.16
CA SER A 10 -7.71 27.24 28.28
C SER A 10 -8.21 25.83 28.57
N ALA A 11 -9.38 25.42 28.04
CA ALA A 11 -10.03 24.16 28.40
C ALA A 11 -9.76 22.97 27.45
N ARG A 12 -8.92 23.11 26.42
CA ARG A 12 -8.61 22.01 25.46
C ARG A 12 -7.13 21.77 25.24
N ARG A 13 -6.36 21.59 26.30
CA ARG A 13 -5.04 20.93 26.21
C ARG A 13 -4.87 19.88 27.31
N LEU A 14 -5.62 18.79 27.21
CA LEU A 14 -5.54 17.68 28.17
C LEU A 14 -4.52 16.60 27.80
N THR A 15 -3.83 16.72 26.67
CA THR A 15 -2.69 15.83 26.36
C THR A 15 -1.70 16.57 25.48
N THR A 16 -0.67 17.14 26.10
CA THR A 16 0.58 17.44 25.39
C THR A 16 1.57 16.36 25.78
N SER A 17 1.42 15.15 25.24
CA SER A 17 2.60 14.30 25.11
C SER A 17 3.53 15.09 24.21
N ALA A 18 4.52 15.77 24.79
CA ALA A 18 5.60 16.33 24.01
C ALA A 18 6.08 15.18 23.13
N ALA A 19 6.04 15.35 21.80
CA ALA A 19 6.72 14.41 20.93
C ALA A 19 8.16 14.37 21.44
N VAL A 20 8.56 13.28 22.08
CA VAL A 20 9.96 13.06 22.43
C VAL A 20 10.67 13.08 21.10
N ARG A 21 11.30 14.22 20.79
CA ARG A 21 12.18 14.34 19.65
C ARG A 21 13.46 13.64 20.07
N SER A 22 13.43 12.30 20.05
CA SER A 22 14.63 11.49 20.18
C SER A 22 15.63 12.01 19.15
N SER A 23 16.87 12.27 19.56
CA SER A 23 17.90 12.62 18.59
C SER A 23 18.00 11.48 17.58
N PRO A 24 18.27 11.72 16.29
CA PRO A 24 18.50 10.63 15.32
C PRO A 24 19.55 9.61 15.79
N LYS A 25 20.42 10.00 16.73
CA LYS A 25 21.44 9.15 17.38
C LYS A 25 20.87 8.17 18.42
N ASP A 26 19.69 8.45 18.97
CA ASP A 26 19.02 7.64 20.02
C ASP A 26 18.00 6.67 19.42
N VAL A 27 17.75 6.76 18.11
CA VAL A 27 16.76 5.95 17.40
C VAL A 27 17.47 4.83 16.64
N HIS A 28 17.03 3.60 16.86
CA HIS A 28 17.58 2.45 16.13
C HIS A 28 17.43 2.66 14.61
N PRO A 29 18.47 2.40 13.79
CA PRO A 29 18.50 2.75 12.36
C PRO A 29 17.35 2.15 11.54
N GLY A 30 16.77 1.02 11.99
CA GLY A 30 15.57 0.45 11.37
C GLY A 30 14.36 1.39 11.35
N TYR A 31 14.14 2.18 12.40
CA TYR A 31 13.02 3.14 12.44
C TYR A 31 13.21 4.33 11.49
N LEU A 32 14.47 4.70 11.21
CA LEU A 32 14.78 5.74 10.22
C LEU A 32 14.37 5.28 8.82
N ARG A 33 14.70 4.02 8.46
CA ARG A 33 14.29 3.41 7.18
C ARG A 33 12.77 3.25 7.06
N LEU A 34 12.09 2.90 8.15
CA LEU A 34 10.62 2.83 8.16
C LEU A 34 9.98 4.19 7.86
N ARG A 35 10.54 5.27 8.40
CA ARG A 35 10.05 6.63 8.14
C ARG A 35 10.16 7.01 6.67
N GLU A 36 11.25 6.63 6.01
CA GLU A 36 11.42 6.82 4.56
C GLU A 36 10.38 6.01 3.76
N GLN A 37 10.13 4.77 4.17
CA GLN A 37 9.11 3.93 3.54
C GLN A 37 7.70 4.52 3.73
N TYR A 38 7.37 5.03 4.92
CA TYR A 38 6.09 5.72 5.15
C TYR A 38 5.95 6.93 4.26
N ALA A 39 7.00 7.75 4.13
CA ALA A 39 6.97 8.91 3.24
C ALA A 39 6.66 8.52 1.79
N LYS A 40 7.27 7.41 1.29
CA LYS A 40 7.00 6.88 -0.05
C LYS A 40 5.56 6.37 -0.21
N PHE A 41 5.05 5.60 0.76
CA PHE A 41 3.72 4.97 0.65
C PHE A 41 2.56 5.90 1.05
N GLN A 42 2.82 7.06 1.66
CA GLN A 42 1.80 8.02 2.08
C GLN A 42 1.64 9.20 1.11
N VAL A 43 2.40 9.27 0.01
CA VAL A 43 2.19 10.26 -1.06
C VAL A 43 0.75 10.14 -1.59
N GLN A 44 0.03 11.26 -1.74
CA GLN A 44 -1.32 11.28 -2.28
C GLN A 44 -1.30 11.34 -3.82
N ASP A 45 -0.84 10.24 -4.43
CA ASP A 45 -0.71 10.07 -5.89
C ASP A 45 -1.88 9.29 -6.53
N GLY A 46 -2.82 8.80 -5.72
CA GLY A 46 -3.94 7.96 -6.17
C GLY A 46 -3.50 6.57 -6.65
N VAL A 47 -2.23 6.21 -6.52
CA VAL A 47 -1.71 4.89 -6.92
C VAL A 47 -2.16 3.86 -5.88
N PRO A 48 -2.75 2.72 -6.31
CA PRO A 48 -3.17 1.70 -5.38
C PRO A 48 -1.97 1.08 -4.65
N VAL A 49 -2.18 0.61 -3.42
CA VAL A 49 -1.12 0.14 -2.52
C VAL A 49 -0.20 -0.93 -3.13
N HIS A 50 -0.74 -1.80 -3.99
CA HIS A 50 0.02 -2.89 -4.63
C HIS A 50 0.88 -2.45 -5.82
N LEU A 51 0.81 -1.19 -6.25
CA LEU A 51 1.68 -0.60 -7.28
C LEU A 51 2.57 0.53 -6.72
N LYS A 52 2.46 0.81 -5.42
CA LYS A 52 3.07 1.98 -4.79
C LYS A 52 4.55 1.82 -4.49
N GLY A 53 5.07 0.60 -4.52
CA GLY A 53 6.49 0.30 -4.45
C GLY A 53 7.27 0.71 -5.70
N GLY A 54 6.59 0.94 -6.84
CA GLY A 54 7.17 1.53 -8.05
C GLY A 54 7.18 0.59 -9.26
N PRO A 55 8.16 0.73 -10.18
CA PRO A 55 8.17 -0.04 -11.43
C PRO A 55 8.23 -1.56 -11.26
N ALA A 56 8.92 -2.05 -10.23
CA ALA A 56 9.01 -3.48 -9.94
C ALA A 56 7.63 -4.10 -9.67
N ASP A 57 6.79 -3.41 -8.90
CA ASP A 57 5.42 -3.85 -8.61
C ASP A 57 4.58 -3.96 -9.89
N ARG A 58 4.75 -3.01 -10.82
CA ARG A 58 4.03 -3.01 -12.11
C ARG A 58 4.44 -4.19 -12.97
N ILE A 59 5.74 -4.50 -13.03
CA ILE A 59 6.26 -5.65 -13.78
C ILE A 59 5.72 -6.94 -13.17
N LEU A 60 5.80 -7.06 -11.85
CA LEU A 60 5.33 -8.25 -11.13
C LEU A 60 3.83 -8.46 -11.33
N ALA A 61 3.01 -7.42 -11.13
CA ALA A 61 1.56 -7.49 -11.34
C ALA A 61 1.21 -7.86 -12.78
N SER A 62 1.87 -7.24 -13.77
CA SER A 62 1.63 -7.54 -15.19
C SER A 62 1.97 -8.99 -15.54
N LEU A 63 3.08 -9.50 -15.01
CA LEU A 63 3.48 -10.89 -15.19
C LEU A 63 2.49 -11.85 -14.53
N THR A 64 1.99 -11.53 -13.34
CA THR A 64 0.94 -12.33 -12.68
C THR A 64 -0.32 -12.38 -13.52
N TYR A 65 -0.81 -11.23 -14.03
CA TYR A 65 -2.00 -11.20 -14.88
C TYR A 65 -1.82 -12.00 -16.16
N LEU A 66 -0.65 -11.90 -16.79
CA LEU A 66 -0.34 -12.67 -18.00
C LEU A 66 -0.37 -14.17 -17.72
N LEU A 67 0.30 -14.62 -16.65
CA LEU A 67 0.32 -16.03 -16.28
C LEU A 67 -1.09 -16.56 -15.97
N CYS A 68 -1.90 -15.78 -15.24
CA CYS A 68 -3.29 -16.15 -14.96
C CYS A 68 -4.12 -16.26 -16.25
N ALA A 69 -3.98 -15.31 -17.19
CA ALA A 69 -4.68 -15.36 -18.47
C ALA A 69 -4.28 -16.58 -19.30
N VAL A 70 -2.99 -16.90 -19.36
CA VAL A 70 -2.48 -18.11 -20.04
C VAL A 70 -3.05 -19.37 -19.39
N ALA A 71 -3.03 -19.47 -18.05
CA ALA A 71 -3.55 -20.62 -17.34
C ALA A 71 -5.05 -20.82 -17.57
N VAL A 72 -5.84 -19.74 -17.49
CA VAL A 72 -7.27 -19.80 -17.78
C VAL A 72 -7.52 -20.22 -19.23
N GLY A 73 -6.75 -19.70 -20.19
CA GLY A 73 -6.86 -20.06 -21.60
C GLY A 73 -6.57 -21.54 -21.87
N THR A 74 -5.47 -22.07 -21.34
CA THR A 74 -5.07 -23.47 -21.56
C THR A 74 -6.02 -24.45 -20.88
N VAL A 75 -6.48 -24.15 -19.67
CA VAL A 75 -7.47 -24.97 -18.96
C VAL A 75 -8.80 -24.98 -19.71
N SER A 76 -9.28 -23.81 -20.13
CA SER A 76 -10.53 -23.70 -20.89
C SER A 76 -10.44 -24.44 -22.22
N TYR A 77 -9.33 -24.29 -22.95
CA TYR A 77 -9.11 -25.02 -24.21
C TYR A 77 -9.17 -26.54 -24.00
N THR A 78 -8.49 -27.03 -22.96
CA THR A 78 -8.45 -28.48 -22.68
C THR A 78 -9.82 -29.00 -22.27
N LEU A 79 -10.53 -28.29 -21.39
CA LEU A 79 -11.87 -28.67 -20.96
C LEU A 79 -12.85 -28.71 -22.13
N PHE A 80 -12.96 -27.63 -22.89
CA PHE A 80 -14.01 -27.51 -23.91
C PHE A 80 -13.70 -28.22 -25.23
N TYR A 81 -12.43 -28.31 -25.64
CA TYR A 81 -12.09 -28.90 -26.94
C TYR A 81 -11.55 -30.32 -26.84
N LYS A 82 -10.80 -30.65 -25.78
CA LYS A 82 -10.20 -31.99 -25.64
C LYS A 82 -11.05 -32.94 -24.81
N MET A 83 -11.71 -32.45 -23.76
CA MET A 83 -12.40 -33.30 -22.79
C MET A 83 -13.93 -33.29 -22.91
N ALA A 84 -14.53 -32.24 -23.49
CA ALA A 84 -16.00 -32.15 -23.57
C ALA A 84 -16.64 -33.26 -24.42
N TYR A 85 -15.93 -33.75 -25.44
CA TYR A 85 -16.40 -34.82 -26.31
C TYR A 85 -15.32 -35.89 -26.49
N PRO A 86 -15.71 -37.18 -26.56
CA PRO A 86 -14.78 -38.26 -26.80
C PRO A 86 -14.06 -38.05 -28.13
N GLN A 87 -12.73 -38.08 -28.09
CA GLN A 87 -11.92 -37.96 -29.28
C GLN A 87 -12.17 -39.19 -30.16
N LYS A 88 -12.51 -38.98 -31.43
CA LYS A 88 -12.65 -40.11 -32.37
C LYS A 88 -11.28 -40.77 -32.53
N LYS A 89 -11.22 -42.07 -32.25
CA LYS A 89 -10.02 -42.91 -32.46
C LYS A 89 -9.69 -43.02 -33.94
#